data_AF-A0A2M7P2P1-F1
#
_entry.id   AF-A0A2M7P2P1-F1
#
_cell.length_a   1.000
_cell.length_b   1.000
_cell.length_c   1.000
_cell.angle_alpha   90.00
_cell.angle_beta   90.00
_cell.angle_gamma   90.00
#
_symmetry.space_group_name_H-M   'P 1'
#
loop_
_entity.id
_entity.type
_entity.pdbx_description
1 polymer ?
#
loop_
_entity_poly.entity_id
_entity_poly.type
_entity_poly.pdbx_seq_one_letter_code
_entity_poly.pdbx_strand_id
1 'polypeptide(L)'
;MKKEKLDLYRENLIELQESHVLEKKELETDYLHGSQKEESGDLSAYSLHLADLAADTNEKEKNIRIISTLSDTLFEIDEALYRIEHGNYGICEECGKEIPEARLDVIPYAHFCIECKKVKGKGNNK
;
A
#
# COMPACT_ATOMS: atom_id res chain seq x y z
N MET A 1 -21.61 -14.25 -7.00
CA MET A 1 -20.70 -14.19 -8.18
C MET A 1 -20.52 -15.58 -8.80
N LYS A 2 -20.19 -15.66 -10.10
CA LYS A 2 -19.82 -16.93 -10.75
C LYS A 2 -18.41 -17.34 -10.31
N LYS A 3 -18.17 -18.64 -10.14
CA LYS A 3 -16.88 -19.20 -9.70
C LYS A 3 -15.70 -18.75 -10.58
N GLU A 4 -15.88 -18.81 -11.90
CA GLU A 4 -14.89 -18.36 -12.90
C GLU A 4 -14.42 -16.91 -12.70
N LYS A 5 -15.31 -16.02 -12.24
CA LYS A 5 -14.98 -14.63 -11.99
C LYS A 5 -14.24 -14.42 -10.66
N LEU A 6 -14.53 -15.26 -9.66
CA LEU A 6 -13.79 -15.26 -8.39
C LEU A 6 -12.36 -15.76 -8.58
N ASP A 7 -12.16 -16.78 -9.41
CA ASP A 7 -10.83 -17.28 -9.76
C ASP A 7 -9.99 -16.19 -10.45
N LEU A 8 -10.60 -15.43 -11.39
CA LEU A 8 -9.95 -14.28 -12.02
C LEU A 8 -9.52 -13.21 -11.00
N TYR A 9 -10.41 -12.82 -10.07
CA TYR A 9 -10.04 -11.83 -9.06
C TYR A 9 -8.96 -12.34 -8.12
N ARG A 10 -8.95 -13.63 -7.79
CA ARG A 10 -7.92 -14.26 -6.97
C ARG A 10 -6.56 -14.19 -7.65
N GLU A 11 -6.47 -14.53 -8.94
CA GLU A 11 -5.23 -14.43 -9.71
C GLU A 11 -4.72 -12.98 -9.77
N ASN A 12 -5.60 -12.02 -10.05
CA ASN A 12 -5.24 -10.60 -10.06
C ASN A 12 -4.72 -10.11 -8.69
N LEU A 13 -5.32 -10.57 -7.59
CA LEU A 13 -4.88 -10.20 -6.24
C LEU A 13 -3.49 -10.77 -5.91
N ILE A 14 -3.19 -12.00 -6.34
CA ILE A 14 -1.88 -12.63 -6.14
C ILE A 14 -0.81 -11.88 -6.95
N GLU A 15 -1.08 -11.59 -8.22
CA GLU A 15 -0.16 -10.81 -9.07
C GLU A 15 0.13 -9.44 -8.44
N LEU A 16 -0.92 -8.77 -7.94
CA LEU A 16 -0.78 -7.49 -7.26
C LEU A 16 0.04 -7.61 -5.97
N GLN A 17 -0.19 -8.65 -5.17
CA GLN A 17 0.58 -8.93 -3.95
C GLN A 17 2.08 -9.09 -4.27
N GLU A 18 2.41 -9.91 -5.27
CA GLU A 18 3.80 -10.14 -5.68
C GLU A 18 4.49 -8.84 -6.12
N SER A 19 3.79 -8.00 -6.89
CA SER A 19 4.31 -6.72 -7.35
C SER A 19 4.61 -5.75 -6.19
N HIS A 20 3.69 -5.61 -5.22
CA HIS A 20 3.87 -4.73 -4.07
C HIS A 20 4.90 -5.26 -3.08
N VAL A 21 5.05 -6.58 -2.94
CA VAL A 21 6.11 -7.19 -2.13
C VAL A 21 7.48 -6.86 -2.71
N LEU A 22 7.64 -6.94 -4.04
CA LEU A 22 8.90 -6.59 -4.70
C LEU A 22 9.22 -5.10 -4.51
N GLU A 23 8.26 -4.22 -4.79
CA GLU A 23 8.41 -2.77 -4.65
C GLU A 23 8.79 -2.38 -3.21
N LYS A 24 8.11 -2.96 -2.21
CA LYS A 24 8.41 -2.73 -0.80
C LYS A 24 9.84 -3.15 -0.47
N LYS A 25 10.28 -4.32 -0.94
CA LYS A 25 11.62 -4.85 -0.68
C LYS A 25 12.72 -3.97 -1.29
N GLU A 26 12.50 -3.43 -2.48
CA GLU A 26 13.43 -2.49 -3.12
C GLU A 26 13.59 -1.21 -2.28
N LEU A 27 12.48 -0.62 -1.83
CA LEU A 27 12.50 0.57 -0.97
C LEU A 27 13.16 0.31 0.39
N GLU A 28 12.93 -0.87 0.99
CA GLU A 28 13.60 -1.28 2.22
C GLU A 28 15.11 -1.42 2.02
N THR A 29 15.56 -1.96 0.88
CA THR A 29 17.00 -2.05 0.58
C THR A 29 17.63 -0.68 0.38
N ASP A 30 16.97 0.25 -0.32
CA ASP A 30 17.47 1.61 -0.52
C ASP A 30 17.61 2.37 0.80
N TYR A 31 16.64 2.21 1.69
CA TYR A 31 16.69 2.80 3.03
C TYR A 31 17.92 2.34 3.84
N LEU A 32 18.28 1.05 3.76
CA LEU A 32 19.43 0.48 4.46
C LEU A 32 20.78 0.90 3.85
N HIS A 33 20.88 1.04 2.53
CA HIS A 33 22.14 1.40 1.86
C HIS A 33 22.49 2.89 1.98
N GLY A 34 21.51 3.79 2.09
CA GLY A 34 21.74 5.23 2.25
C GLY A 34 22.50 5.60 3.54
N SER A 35 22.35 4.83 4.61
CA SER A 35 23.00 5.09 5.91
C SER A 35 24.52 4.87 5.92
N GLN A 36 25.10 4.17 4.94
CA GLN A 36 26.53 3.81 4.95
C GLN A 36 27.45 4.86 4.30
N LYS A 37 26.92 5.85 3.57
CA LYS A 37 27.75 6.86 2.89
C LYS A 37 28.31 7.95 3.83
N GLU A 38 27.78 8.06 5.05
CA GLU A 38 28.09 9.16 5.97
C GLU A 38 29.32 8.90 6.87
N GLU A 39 29.85 7.68 6.92
CA GLU A 39 30.91 7.28 7.88
C GLU A 39 32.34 7.74 7.52
N SER A 40 32.58 8.38 6.36
CA SER A 40 33.94 8.63 5.86
C SER A 40 34.74 9.76 6.55
N GLY A 41 34.20 10.46 7.55
CA GLY A 41 35.01 11.29 8.48
C GLY A 41 35.71 12.54 7.92
N ASP A 42 35.27 13.13 6.80
CA ASP A 42 35.76 14.44 6.32
C ASP A 42 34.90 15.59 6.88
N LEU A 43 35.45 16.30 7.88
CA LEU A 43 34.80 17.40 8.60
C LEU A 43 34.57 18.67 7.74
N SER A 44 35.18 18.78 6.56
CA SER A 44 35.03 19.96 5.69
C SER A 44 33.70 19.99 4.91
N ALA A 45 33.02 18.86 4.78
CA ALA A 45 31.74 18.72 4.07
C ALA A 45 30.53 19.29 4.82
N TYR A 46 30.62 19.52 6.14
CA TYR A 46 29.48 19.79 7.02
C TYR A 46 28.65 21.05 6.68
N SER A 47 29.25 22.08 6.06
CA SER A 47 28.56 23.34 5.72
C SER A 47 27.87 23.35 4.34
N LEU A 48 28.25 22.47 3.41
CA LEU A 48 27.51 22.25 2.15
C LEU A 48 26.35 21.26 2.33
N HIS A 49 26.40 20.45 3.39
CA HIS A 49 25.54 19.28 3.61
C HIS A 49 24.17 19.60 4.26
N LEU A 50 23.87 20.83 4.69
CA LEU A 50 22.59 21.13 5.35
C LEU A 50 21.39 21.04 4.40
N ALA A 51 21.55 21.51 3.16
CA ALA A 51 20.51 21.41 2.13
C ALA A 51 20.38 19.96 1.62
N ASP A 52 21.50 19.27 1.44
CA ASP A 52 21.53 17.86 1.04
C ASP A 52 20.92 16.97 2.13
N LEU A 53 21.30 17.16 3.41
CA LEU A 53 20.70 16.46 4.55
C LEU A 53 19.18 16.70 4.64
N ALA A 54 18.71 17.92 4.38
CA ALA A 54 17.27 18.21 4.31
C ALA A 54 16.58 17.49 3.13
N ALA A 55 17.27 17.36 1.99
CA ALA A 55 16.77 16.59 0.86
C ALA A 55 16.73 15.08 1.16
N ASP A 56 17.83 14.52 1.69
CA ASP A 56 17.95 13.11 2.08
C ASP A 56 16.91 12.71 3.14
N THR A 57 16.70 13.55 4.16
CA THR A 57 15.67 13.30 5.18
C THR A 57 14.27 13.28 4.58
N ASN A 58 13.93 14.24 3.71
CA ASN A 58 12.65 14.27 3.01
C ASN A 58 12.46 13.05 2.09
N GLU A 59 13.51 12.58 1.42
CA GLU A 59 13.46 11.35 0.61
C GLU A 59 13.21 10.11 1.48
N LYS A 60 13.92 10.00 2.62
CA LYS A 60 13.68 8.92 3.60
C LYS A 60 12.25 8.96 4.15
N GLU A 61 11.74 10.14 4.50
CA GLU A 61 10.36 10.30 4.99
C GLU A 61 9.31 9.90 3.93
N LYS A 62 9.55 10.24 2.65
CA LYS A 62 8.69 9.79 1.55
C LYS A 62 8.71 8.28 1.41
N ASN A 63 9.89 7.66 1.43
CA ASN A 63 10.03 6.21 1.31
C ASN A 63 9.31 5.49 2.46
N ILE A 64 9.42 5.98 3.69
CA ILE A 64 8.68 5.44 4.85
C ILE A 64 7.17 5.51 4.62
N ARG A 65 6.63 6.62 4.10
CA ARG A 65 5.20 6.75 3.79
C ARG A 65 4.75 5.75 2.72
N ILE A 66 5.57 5.56 1.69
CA ILE A 66 5.29 4.59 0.62
C ILE A 66 5.30 3.16 1.20
N ILE A 67 6.32 2.78 1.96
CA ILE A 67 6.41 1.46 2.62
C ILE A 67 5.22 1.21 3.53
N SER A 68 4.78 2.21 4.29
CA SER A 68 3.61 2.10 5.16
C SER A 68 2.34 1.85 4.34
N THR A 69 2.15 2.63 3.26
CA THR A 69 0.99 2.48 2.36
C THR A 69 0.99 1.12 1.65
N LEU A 70 2.14 0.64 1.19
CA LEU A 70 2.28 -0.69 0.60
C LEU A 70 1.97 -1.79 1.60
N SER A 71 2.39 -1.63 2.86
CA SER A 71 2.09 -2.59 3.93
C SER A 71 0.59 -2.66 4.23
N ASP A 72 -0.08 -1.51 4.30
CA ASP A 72 -1.54 -1.44 4.45
C ASP A 72 -2.24 -2.09 3.26
N THR A 73 -1.79 -1.80 2.03
CA THR A 73 -2.36 -2.37 0.80
C THR A 73 -2.18 -3.90 0.73
N LEU A 74 -1.01 -4.40 1.12
CA LEU A 74 -0.74 -5.84 1.19
C LEU A 74 -1.68 -6.53 2.19
N PHE A 75 -1.90 -5.91 3.35
CA PHE A 75 -2.86 -6.40 4.32
C PHE A 75 -4.30 -6.44 3.75
N GLU A 76 -4.72 -5.38 3.04
CA GLU A 76 -6.02 -5.36 2.36
C GLU A 76 -6.17 -6.49 1.31
N ILE A 77 -5.09 -6.80 0.58
CA ILE A 77 -5.04 -7.89 -0.39
C ILE A 77 -5.16 -9.26 0.30
N ASP A 78 -4.42 -9.50 1.38
CA ASP A 78 -4.52 -10.73 2.17
C ASP A 78 -5.94 -10.94 2.72
N GLU A 79 -6.57 -9.89 3.23
CA GLU A 79 -7.97 -9.94 3.68
C GLU A 79 -8.95 -10.18 2.52
N ALA A 80 -8.69 -9.63 1.33
CA ALA A 80 -9.49 -9.91 0.13
C ALA A 80 -9.39 -11.38 -0.29
N LEU A 81 -8.19 -11.96 -0.29
CA LEU A 81 -7.95 -13.38 -0.55
C LEU A 81 -8.68 -14.27 0.48
N TYR A 82 -8.58 -13.93 1.77
CA TYR A 82 -9.30 -14.62 2.83
C TYR A 82 -10.82 -14.60 2.60
N ARG A 83 -11.38 -13.45 2.21
CA ARG A 83 -12.81 -13.31 1.89
C ARG A 83 -13.23 -14.12 0.67
N ILE A 84 -12.36 -14.30 -0.33
CA ILE A 84 -12.63 -15.18 -1.48
C ILE A 84 -12.75 -16.63 -0.99
N GLU A 85 -11.84 -17.09 -0.13
CA GLU A 85 -11.88 -18.46 0.42
C GLU A 85 -13.12 -18.73 1.28
N HIS A 86 -13.59 -17.71 2.01
CA HIS A 86 -14.77 -17.81 2.88
C HIS A 86 -16.10 -17.50 2.16
N GLY A 87 -16.05 -17.10 0.89
CA GLY A 87 -17.24 -16.77 0.10
C GLY A 87 -17.89 -15.42 0.44
N ASN A 88 -17.20 -14.56 1.19
CA ASN A 88 -17.64 -13.22 1.59
C ASN A 88 -17.05 -12.09 0.71
N TYR A 89 -16.36 -12.43 -0.37
CA TYR A 89 -15.76 -11.46 -1.28
C TYR A 89 -16.82 -10.60 -1.99
N GLY A 90 -16.55 -9.30 -2.09
CA GLY A 90 -17.47 -8.34 -2.68
C GLY A 90 -18.60 -7.88 -1.76
N ILE A 91 -18.49 -8.09 -0.44
CA ILE A 91 -19.43 -7.56 0.57
C ILE A 91 -18.75 -6.42 1.34
N CYS A 92 -19.42 -5.28 1.44
CA CYS A 92 -18.95 -4.12 2.19
C CYS A 92 -18.97 -4.42 3.70
N GLU A 93 -17.84 -4.24 4.37
CA GLU A 93 -17.72 -4.51 5.82
C GLU A 93 -18.48 -3.51 6.70
N GLU A 94 -18.74 -2.31 6.19
CA GLU A 94 -19.44 -1.27 6.97
C GLU A 94 -20.97 -1.43 6.93
N CYS A 95 -21.52 -1.72 5.74
CA CYS A 95 -22.97 -1.71 5.52
C CYS A 95 -23.55 -3.06 5.11
N GLY A 96 -22.72 -4.08 4.92
CA GLY A 96 -23.14 -5.43 4.50
C GLY A 96 -23.69 -5.50 3.07
N LYS A 97 -23.68 -4.41 2.31
CA LYS A 97 -24.15 -4.39 0.91
C LYS A 97 -23.07 -4.93 -0.04
N GLU A 98 -23.50 -5.43 -1.19
CA GLU A 98 -22.59 -5.83 -2.27
C GLU A 98 -21.79 -4.64 -2.81
N ILE A 99 -20.50 -4.87 -3.05
CA ILE A 99 -19.58 -3.93 -3.67
C ILE A 99 -19.78 -4.05 -5.19
N PRO A 100 -19.97 -2.93 -5.91
CA PRO A 100 -20.15 -2.97 -7.36
C PRO A 100 -18.97 -3.64 -8.06
N GLU A 101 -19.24 -4.53 -9.01
CA GLU A 101 -18.19 -5.23 -9.76
C GLU A 101 -17.25 -4.25 -10.47
N ALA A 102 -17.78 -3.16 -11.04
CA ALA A 102 -16.98 -2.11 -11.66
C ALA A 102 -15.95 -1.47 -10.70
N ARG A 103 -16.14 -1.57 -9.38
CA ARG A 103 -15.14 -1.15 -8.40
C ARG A 103 -14.11 -2.24 -8.15
N LEU A 104 -14.52 -3.50 -8.06
CA LEU A 104 -13.62 -4.64 -7.89
C LEU A 104 -12.74 -4.86 -9.14
N ASP A 105 -13.22 -4.45 -10.31
CA ASP A 105 -12.45 -4.46 -11.57
C ASP A 105 -11.30 -3.44 -11.56
N VAL A 106 -11.43 -2.34 -10.80
CA VAL A 106 -10.39 -1.29 -10.68
C VAL A 106 -9.55 -1.48 -9.42
N ILE A 107 -10.18 -1.89 -8.32
CA ILE A 107 -9.58 -2.05 -6.99
C ILE A 107 -10.09 -3.39 -6.41
N PRO A 108 -9.43 -4.52 -6.72
CA PRO A 108 -9.91 -5.84 -6.34
C PRO A 108 -9.85 -6.09 -4.82
N TYR A 109 -8.96 -5.40 -4.11
CA TYR A 109 -8.84 -5.48 -2.64
C TYR A 109 -9.82 -4.57 -1.88
N ALA A 110 -10.82 -3.97 -2.54
CA ALA A 110 -11.70 -3.00 -1.89
C ALA A 110 -12.59 -3.60 -0.77
N HIS A 111 -12.48 -3.07 0.45
CA HIS A 111 -13.26 -3.47 1.63
C HIS A 111 -14.64 -2.81 1.76
N PHE A 112 -14.78 -1.61 1.18
CA PHE A 112 -15.95 -0.75 1.37
C PHE A 112 -16.64 -0.44 0.05
N CYS A 113 -17.96 -0.28 0.08
CA CYS A 113 -18.69 0.26 -1.07
C CYS A 113 -18.36 1.75 -1.29
N ILE A 114 -18.78 2.31 -2.44
CA ILE A 114 -18.49 3.71 -2.81
C ILE A 114 -19.14 4.67 -1.81
N GLU A 115 -20.34 4.35 -1.33
CA GLU A 115 -21.06 5.15 -0.34
C GLU A 115 -20.29 5.24 0.98
N CYS A 116 -19.89 4.09 1.55
CA CYS A 116 -19.17 4.04 2.82
C CYS A 116 -17.78 4.68 2.73
N LYS A 117 -17.07 4.51 1.60
CA LYS A 117 -15.77 5.19 1.38
C LYS A 117 -15.93 6.72 1.30
N LYS A 118 -17.00 7.23 0.68
CA LYS A 118 -17.29 8.68 0.63
C LYS A 118 -17.63 9.26 2.01
N VAL A 119 -18.30 8.50 2.87
CA VAL A 119 -18.64 8.93 4.24
C VAL A 119 -17.37 9.02 5.11
N LYS A 120 -16.51 7.98 5.10
CA LYS A 120 -15.25 8.00 5.87
C LYS A 120 -14.28 9.09 5.40
N GLY A 121 -14.23 9.38 4.09
CA GLY A 121 -13.40 10.46 3.53
C GLY A 121 -13.77 11.88 3.98
N LYS A 122 -14.96 12.09 4.58
CA LYS A 122 -15.40 13.39 5.12
C LYS A 122 -15.21 13.53 6.64
N GLY A 123 -14.54 12.56 7.27
CA GLY A 123 -14.44 12.44 8.73
C GLY A 123 -13.11 12.88 9.37
N ASN A 124 -12.16 13.46 8.64
CA ASN A 124 -10.88 13.89 9.19
C ASN A 124 -10.74 15.42 9.19
N ASN A 125 -11.61 16.07 9.96
CA ASN A 125 -11.32 17.38 10.55
C ASN A 125 -11.44 17.19 12.06
N LYS A 126 -10.34 16.86 12.72
CA LYS A 126 -10.18 17.11 14.15
C LYS A 126 -8.72 17.42 14.46
#